data_AF-A0A7V9QK46-F1
#
_entry.id   AF-A0A7V9QK46-F1
#
_cell.length_a   1.000
_cell.length_b   1.000
_cell.length_c   1.000
_cell.angle_alpha   90.00
_cell.angle_beta   90.00
_cell.angle_gamma   90.00
#
_symmetry.space_group_name_H-M   'P 1'
#
loop_
_entity.id
_entity.type
_entity.pdbx_description
1 polymer ?
#
loop_
_entity_poly.entity_id
_entity_poly.type
_entity_poly.pdbx_seq_one_letter_code
_entity_poly.pdbx_strand_id
1 'polypeptide(L)'
;MSEAPPSATEAPYFPVSRQKLIVMSVTTLSMYQIYWFYKNWQLTNARKGSGGSPFWRALAAPITAHGLFADVRTDAQSRFVTVGWSSAGLAVIYFGLTLCCFLDYPWWTIALGSVFALIPVHTTMEAVNAKVAPNAPRNEGFSATEAVVIVVGIALTVLGLYLTRHAQIFLDQLMNELDV
;
A
#
# COMPACT_ATOMS: atom_id res chain seq x y z
N MET A 1 38.72 -0.73 1.46
CA MET A 1 37.78 -1.83 1.79
C MET A 1 36.91 -2.01 0.55
N SER A 2 37.17 -3.06 -0.22
CA SER A 2 36.57 -3.28 -1.55
C SER A 2 35.11 -3.68 -1.40
N GLU A 3 34.19 -2.84 -1.86
CA GLU A 3 32.76 -3.17 -1.91
C GLU A 3 32.56 -4.17 -3.06
N ALA A 4 32.12 -5.38 -2.73
CA ALA A 4 31.84 -6.43 -3.72
C ALA A 4 30.66 -6.00 -4.60
N PRO A 5 30.62 -6.36 -5.90
CA PRO A 5 29.49 -6.06 -6.76
C PRO A 5 28.20 -6.67 -6.18
N PRO A 6 27.05 -5.99 -6.31
CA PRO A 6 25.78 -6.47 -5.75
C PRO A 6 25.46 -7.85 -6.32
N SER A 7 25.31 -8.83 -5.41
CA SER A 7 24.99 -10.21 -5.76
C SER A 7 23.70 -10.29 -6.56
N ALA A 8 23.70 -11.05 -7.65
CA ALA A 8 22.59 -11.30 -8.57
C ALA A 8 21.41 -12.11 -7.96
N THR A 9 21.03 -11.85 -6.70
CA THR A 9 20.10 -12.70 -5.93
C THR A 9 18.98 -11.93 -5.24
N GLU A 10 19.01 -10.60 -5.22
CA GLU A 10 17.99 -9.79 -4.52
C GLU A 10 16.90 -9.30 -5.48
N ALA A 11 15.64 -9.44 -5.06
CA ALA A 11 14.49 -9.06 -5.86
C ALA A 11 14.41 -7.52 -6.04
N PRO A 12 14.18 -6.99 -7.25
CA PRO A 12 14.11 -5.55 -7.49
C PRO A 12 13.01 -4.81 -6.72
N TYR A 13 11.95 -5.52 -6.32
CA TYR A 13 10.80 -5.02 -5.57
C TYR A 13 10.47 -5.91 -4.39
N PHE A 14 9.69 -5.39 -3.44
CA PHE A 14 9.37 -6.09 -2.20
C PHE A 14 8.59 -7.40 -2.48
N PRO A 15 9.13 -8.58 -2.13
CA PRO A 15 8.57 -9.87 -2.54
C PRO A 15 7.46 -10.33 -1.58
N VAL A 16 6.27 -9.75 -1.70
CA VAL A 16 5.06 -10.16 -0.95
C VAL A 16 3.99 -10.71 -1.89
N SER A 17 3.21 -11.70 -1.45
CA SER A 17 2.07 -12.17 -2.24
C SER A 17 0.93 -11.16 -2.31
N ARG A 18 0.20 -11.12 -3.43
CA ARG A 18 -1.03 -10.32 -3.59
C ARG A 18 -2.04 -10.51 -2.46
N GLN A 19 -2.29 -11.76 -2.06
CA GLN A 19 -3.23 -12.07 -0.99
C GLN A 19 -2.80 -11.46 0.34
N LYS A 20 -1.51 -11.59 0.67
CA LYS A 20 -0.96 -11.01 1.89
C LYS A 20 -1.00 -9.49 1.86
N LEU A 21 -0.70 -8.87 0.72
CA LEU A 21 -0.84 -7.41 0.55
C LEU A 21 -2.28 -6.95 0.83
N ILE A 22 -3.28 -7.61 0.25
CA ILE A 22 -4.70 -7.26 0.44
C ILE A 22 -5.12 -7.43 1.90
N VAL A 23 -4.92 -8.63 2.46
CA VAL A 23 -5.35 -8.96 3.82
C VAL A 23 -4.69 -8.00 4.82
N MET A 24 -3.36 -7.87 4.77
CA MET A 24 -2.64 -7.00 5.70
C MET A 24 -3.03 -5.54 5.52
N SER A 25 -3.27 -5.05 4.30
CA SER A 25 -3.68 -3.66 4.08
C SER A 25 -5.05 -3.35 4.68
N VAL A 26 -6.02 -4.25 4.51
CA VAL A 26 -7.37 -4.06 5.06
C VAL A 26 -7.34 -4.19 6.58
N THR A 27 -6.68 -5.21 7.12
CA THR A 27 -6.70 -5.48 8.56
C THR A 27 -5.84 -4.49 9.35
N THR A 28 -4.81 -3.88 8.75
CA THR A 28 -4.00 -2.87 9.44
C THR A 28 -4.45 -1.43 9.19
N LEU A 29 -5.70 -1.21 8.75
CA LEU A 29 -6.25 0.13 8.48
C LEU A 29 -5.35 0.92 7.51
N SER A 30 -4.94 0.29 6.41
CA SER A 30 -4.04 0.82 5.37
C SER A 30 -2.59 1.09 5.82
N MET A 31 -2.21 0.85 7.08
CA MET A 31 -0.83 1.04 7.56
C MET A 31 0.18 0.14 6.81
N TYR A 32 -0.22 -1.09 6.48
CA TYR A 32 0.62 -1.99 5.71
C TYR A 32 0.93 -1.46 4.30
N GLN A 33 0.06 -0.63 3.71
CA GLN A 33 0.33 0.02 2.43
C GLN A 33 1.49 1.00 2.55
N ILE A 34 1.56 1.77 3.66
CA ILE A 34 2.69 2.67 3.96
C ILE A 34 3.99 1.86 4.06
N TYR A 35 3.96 0.73 4.78
CA TYR A 35 5.10 -0.16 4.87
C TYR A 35 5.53 -0.72 3.49
N TRP A 36 4.56 -1.12 2.66
CA TRP A 36 4.80 -1.56 1.28
C TRP A 36 5.44 -0.46 0.42
N PHE A 37 4.96 0.78 0.51
CA PHE A 37 5.56 1.93 -0.17
C PHE A 37 6.99 2.19 0.32
N TYR A 38 7.23 2.14 1.63
CA TYR A 38 8.55 2.33 2.22
C TYR A 38 9.55 1.32 1.68
N LYS A 39 9.20 0.02 1.69
CA LYS A 39 10.07 -1.04 1.18
C LYS A 39 10.36 -0.89 -0.30
N ASN A 40 9.37 -0.57 -1.12
CA ASN A 40 9.59 -0.38 -2.55
C ASN A 40 10.41 0.87 -2.86
N TRP A 41 10.19 1.98 -2.14
CA TRP A 41 11.04 3.16 -2.29
C TRP A 41 12.49 2.91 -1.84
N GLN A 42 12.69 2.11 -0.79
CA GLN A 42 14.02 1.70 -0.34
C GLN A 42 14.76 0.93 -1.44
N LEU A 43 14.10 -0.06 -2.05
CA LEU A 43 14.68 -0.87 -3.13
C LEU A 43 14.89 -0.05 -4.42
N THR A 44 13.93 0.81 -4.79
CA THR A 44 14.08 1.71 -5.95
C THR A 44 15.26 2.67 -5.75
N ASN A 45 15.43 3.23 -4.55
CA ASN A 45 16.56 4.10 -4.26
C ASN A 45 17.89 3.36 -4.33
N ALA A 46 17.97 2.16 -3.76
CA ALA A 46 19.18 1.33 -3.84
C ALA A 46 19.53 0.99 -5.29
N ARG A 47 18.52 0.69 -6.13
CA ARG A 47 18.70 0.38 -7.55
C ARG A 47 19.13 1.58 -8.40
N LYS A 48 18.60 2.78 -8.10
CA LYS A 48 18.82 4.00 -8.90
C LYS A 48 19.89 4.95 -8.36
N GLY A 49 20.40 4.70 -7.15
CA GLY A 49 21.26 5.65 -6.45
C GLY A 49 20.57 6.98 -6.12
N SER A 50 19.24 7.03 -6.04
CA SER A 50 18.51 8.30 -5.85
C SER A 50 18.42 8.69 -4.37
N GLY A 51 18.84 9.91 -4.03
CA GLY A 51 19.03 10.39 -2.64
C GLY A 51 17.79 10.89 -1.87
N GLY A 52 16.57 10.47 -2.22
CA GLY A 52 15.36 10.89 -1.48
C GLY A 52 15.05 9.96 -0.31
N SER A 53 14.46 10.45 0.79
CA SER A 53 14.07 9.56 1.91
C SER A 53 12.88 8.65 1.56
N PRO A 54 13.03 7.30 1.61
CA PRO A 54 11.91 6.37 1.39
C PRO A 54 10.78 6.57 2.40
N PHE A 55 11.14 6.92 3.64
CA PHE A 55 10.20 7.07 4.74
C PHE A 55 9.21 8.21 4.47
N TRP A 56 9.71 9.40 4.11
CA TRP A 56 8.84 10.55 3.83
C TRP A 56 7.97 10.34 2.60
N ARG A 57 8.50 9.65 1.57
CA ARG A 57 7.70 9.28 0.41
C ARG A 57 6.57 8.32 0.77
N ALA A 58 6.86 7.32 1.61
CA ALA A 58 5.85 6.37 2.08
C ALA A 58 4.78 7.00 2.96
N LEU A 59 5.15 7.90 3.88
CA LEU A 59 4.19 8.61 4.70
C LEU A 59 3.28 9.51 3.85
N ALA A 60 3.83 10.15 2.83
CA ALA A 60 3.09 10.91 1.82
C ALA A 60 2.67 10.03 0.62
N ALA A 61 2.41 8.73 0.82
CA ALA A 61 2.08 7.80 -0.26
C ALA A 61 0.97 8.29 -1.20
N PRO A 62 -0.15 8.90 -0.74
CA PRO A 62 -1.18 9.39 -1.65
C PRO A 62 -0.65 10.40 -2.68
N ILE A 63 0.36 11.18 -2.31
CA ILE A 63 0.98 12.21 -3.17
C ILE A 63 2.12 11.60 -4.00
N THR A 64 2.93 10.72 -3.40
CA THR A 64 4.14 10.19 -4.06
C THR A 64 3.89 8.92 -4.89
N ALA A 65 2.71 8.29 -4.77
CA ALA A 65 2.36 7.04 -5.45
C ALA A 65 2.63 7.09 -6.96
N HIS A 66 2.28 8.21 -7.62
CA HIS A 66 2.54 8.40 -9.04
C HIS A 66 4.02 8.17 -9.41
N GLY A 67 4.96 8.68 -8.60
CA GLY A 67 6.39 8.55 -8.86
C GLY A 67 6.85 7.08 -8.81
N LEU A 68 6.33 6.31 -7.85
CA LEU A 68 6.63 4.88 -7.75
C LEU A 68 6.00 4.12 -8.92
N PHE A 69 4.76 4.43 -9.29
CA PHE A 69 4.06 3.75 -10.38
C PHE A 69 4.70 4.05 -11.73
N ALA A 70 5.18 5.27 -11.95
CA ALA A 70 5.93 5.63 -13.15
C ALA A 70 7.27 4.87 -13.21
N ASP A 71 8.00 4.80 -12.09
CA ASP A 71 9.25 4.02 -11.99
C ASP A 71 9.05 2.55 -12.35
N VAL A 72 8.06 1.90 -11.74
CA VAL A 72 7.73 0.48 -11.98
C VAL A 72 7.33 0.27 -13.44
N ARG A 73 6.53 1.17 -14.02
CA ARG A 73 6.12 1.06 -15.43
C ARG A 73 7.33 1.12 -16.35
N THR A 74 8.23 2.09 -16.17
CA THR A 74 9.42 2.24 -17.01
C THR A 74 10.38 1.05 -16.85
N ASP A 75 10.62 0.59 -15.63
CA ASP A 75 11.49 -0.58 -15.36
C ASP A 75 10.87 -1.89 -15.88
N ALA A 76 9.56 -2.08 -15.78
CA ALA A 76 8.89 -3.24 -16.35
C ALA A 76 8.98 -3.25 -17.88
N GLN A 77 8.76 -2.11 -18.52
CA GLN A 77 8.86 -1.95 -19.97
C GLN A 77 10.28 -2.22 -20.48
N SER A 78 11.32 -1.72 -19.79
CA SER A 78 12.72 -2.00 -20.16
C SER A 78 13.10 -3.48 -20.01
N ARG A 79 12.37 -4.22 -19.17
CA ARG A 79 12.52 -5.67 -18.98
C ARG A 79 11.56 -6.49 -19.84
N PHE A 80 10.88 -5.90 -20.82
CA PHE A 80 9.90 -6.57 -21.68
C PHE A 80 8.76 -7.25 -20.89
N VAL A 81 8.34 -6.65 -19.77
CA VAL A 81 7.14 -7.04 -19.02
C VAL A 81 6.00 -6.11 -19.46
N THR A 82 4.84 -6.69 -19.77
CA THR A 82 3.68 -5.92 -20.26
C THR A 82 3.04 -5.08 -19.15
N VAL A 83 2.67 -3.84 -19.47
CA VAL A 83 2.06 -2.90 -18.53
C VAL A 83 0.79 -2.29 -19.11
N GLY A 84 -0.37 -2.82 -18.71
CA GLY A 84 -1.70 -2.44 -19.20
C GLY A 84 -2.39 -1.30 -18.45
N TRP A 85 -1.72 -0.65 -17.50
CA TRP A 85 -2.32 0.37 -16.63
C TRP A 85 -1.63 1.74 -16.74
N SER A 86 -2.36 2.82 -16.46
CA SER A 86 -1.81 4.19 -16.44
C SER A 86 -1.28 4.53 -15.05
N SER A 87 -0.01 4.96 -14.96
CA SER A 87 0.60 5.39 -13.69
C SER A 87 -0.16 6.57 -13.07
N ALA A 88 -0.57 7.54 -13.88
CA ALA A 88 -1.35 8.70 -13.43
C ALA A 88 -2.77 8.28 -13.02
N GLY A 89 -3.44 7.44 -13.83
CA GLY A 89 -4.79 6.97 -13.54
C GLY A 89 -4.88 6.21 -12.22
N LEU A 90 -3.94 5.26 -11.98
CA LEU A 90 -3.89 4.53 -10.72
C LEU A 90 -3.54 5.42 -9.53
N ALA A 91 -2.65 6.40 -9.71
CA ALA A 91 -2.32 7.35 -8.64
C ALA A 91 -3.54 8.20 -8.25
N VAL A 92 -4.33 8.67 -9.22
CA VAL A 92 -5.57 9.42 -8.97
C VAL A 92 -6.60 8.54 -8.24
N ILE A 93 -6.79 7.30 -8.69
CA ILE A 93 -7.70 6.35 -8.03
C ILE A 93 -7.24 6.07 -6.60
N TYR A 94 -5.96 5.79 -6.40
CA TYR A 94 -5.38 5.54 -5.08
C TYR A 94 -5.54 6.75 -4.14
N PHE A 95 -5.26 7.95 -4.64
CA PHE A 95 -5.42 9.21 -3.91
C PHE A 95 -6.89 9.43 -3.52
N GLY A 96 -7.81 9.30 -4.48
CA GLY A 96 -9.25 9.47 -4.25
C GLY A 96 -9.80 8.47 -3.24
N LEU A 97 -9.44 7.18 -3.36
CA LEU A 97 -9.83 6.16 -2.38
C LEU A 97 -9.26 6.47 -1.00
N THR A 98 -8.01 6.92 -0.91
CA THR A 98 -7.41 7.26 0.38
C THR A 98 -8.11 8.45 1.04
N LEU A 99 -8.53 9.47 0.27
CA LEU A 99 -9.26 10.62 0.79
C LEU A 99 -10.61 10.25 1.41
N CYS A 100 -11.21 9.10 1.04
CA CYS A 100 -12.44 8.65 1.66
C CYS A 100 -12.29 8.46 3.18
N CYS A 101 -11.07 8.34 3.74
CA CYS A 101 -10.86 8.20 5.18
C CYS A 101 -11.35 9.38 6.01
N PHE A 102 -11.54 10.55 5.38
CA PHE A 102 -12.08 11.76 6.03
C PHE A 102 -13.61 11.84 6.00
N LEU A 103 -14.29 10.88 5.37
CA LEU A 103 -15.76 10.86 5.33
C LEU A 103 -16.35 10.28 6.62
N ASP A 104 -17.56 10.70 6.95
CA ASP A 104 -18.28 10.21 8.14
C ASP A 104 -18.73 8.76 8.00
N TYR A 105 -19.36 8.23 9.06
CA TYR A 105 -19.82 6.87 9.11
C TYR A 105 -20.84 6.56 7.97
N PRO A 106 -20.74 5.40 7.31
CA PRO A 106 -19.67 4.38 7.35
C PRO A 106 -18.61 4.56 6.23
N TRP A 107 -18.63 5.69 5.52
CA TRP A 107 -17.95 5.89 4.26
C TRP A 107 -16.42 5.89 4.36
N TRP A 108 -15.85 6.18 5.54
CA TRP A 108 -14.41 6.06 5.78
C TRP A 108 -13.83 4.68 5.44
N THR A 109 -14.64 3.63 5.53
CA THR A 109 -14.21 2.25 5.22
C THR A 109 -13.86 2.04 3.75
N ILE A 110 -14.33 2.90 2.84
CA ILE A 110 -13.96 2.87 1.41
C ILE A 110 -12.45 3.04 1.25
N ALA A 111 -11.79 3.79 2.14
CA ALA A 111 -10.34 3.97 2.11
C ALA A 111 -9.55 2.67 2.35
N LEU A 112 -10.14 1.66 2.99
CA LEU A 112 -9.52 0.34 3.12
C LEU A 112 -9.39 -0.37 1.76
N GLY A 113 -10.25 0.00 0.80
CA GLY A 113 -10.21 -0.47 -0.58
C GLY A 113 -9.10 0.15 -1.43
N SER A 114 -8.33 1.13 -0.92
CA SER A 114 -7.25 1.76 -1.69
C SER A 114 -6.18 0.76 -2.16
N VAL A 115 -6.03 -0.38 -1.45
CA VAL A 115 -5.12 -1.47 -1.85
C VAL A 115 -5.44 -2.03 -3.24
N PHE A 116 -6.69 -1.99 -3.70
CA PHE A 116 -7.06 -2.49 -5.03
C PHE A 116 -6.42 -1.65 -6.16
N ALA A 117 -6.19 -0.36 -5.92
CA ALA A 117 -5.44 0.49 -6.86
C ALA A 117 -3.95 0.09 -6.95
N LEU A 118 -3.41 -0.57 -5.92
CA LEU A 118 -2.03 -1.05 -5.88
C LEU A 118 -1.84 -2.39 -6.59
N ILE A 119 -2.91 -3.20 -6.76
CA ILE A 119 -2.82 -4.55 -7.32
C ILE A 119 -2.16 -4.59 -8.70
N PRO A 120 -2.55 -3.76 -9.69
CA PRO A 120 -1.92 -3.81 -11.01
C PRO A 120 -0.42 -3.52 -10.94
N VAL A 121 -0.01 -2.55 -10.11
CA VAL A 121 1.40 -2.21 -9.92
C VAL A 121 2.15 -3.35 -9.25
N HIS A 122 1.59 -3.92 -8.18
CA HIS A 122 2.17 -5.04 -7.46
C HIS A 122 2.27 -6.30 -8.33
N THR A 123 1.29 -6.58 -9.20
CA THR A 123 1.39 -7.69 -10.17
C THR A 123 2.53 -7.50 -11.15
N THR A 124 2.77 -6.27 -11.61
CA THR A 124 3.91 -5.93 -12.46
C THR A 124 5.23 -6.11 -11.71
N MET A 125 5.32 -5.68 -10.44
CA MET A 125 6.48 -5.92 -9.59
C MET A 125 6.76 -7.41 -9.38
N GLU A 126 5.73 -8.23 -9.12
CA GLU A 126 5.86 -9.69 -9.01
C GLU A 126 6.39 -10.31 -10.31
N ALA A 127 5.89 -9.86 -11.47
CA ALA A 127 6.37 -10.34 -12.77
C ALA A 127 7.84 -9.96 -13.05
N VAL A 128 8.23 -8.73 -12.68
CA VAL A 128 9.65 -8.31 -12.76
C VAL A 128 10.52 -9.13 -11.82
N ASN A 129 10.09 -9.31 -10.57
CA ASN A 129 10.81 -10.12 -9.59
C ASN A 129 11.00 -11.57 -10.07
N ALA A 130 9.95 -12.20 -10.59
CA ALA A 130 10.02 -13.56 -11.12
C ALA A 130 11.00 -13.69 -12.29
N LYS A 131 11.14 -12.64 -13.12
CA LYS A 131 12.08 -12.62 -14.25
C LYS A 131 13.53 -12.39 -13.82
N VAL A 132 13.76 -11.58 -12.79
CA VAL A 132 15.11 -11.15 -12.37
C VAL A 132 15.69 -12.05 -11.29
N ALA A 133 14.86 -12.51 -10.35
CA ALA A 133 15.27 -13.30 -9.19
C ALA A 133 14.26 -14.45 -8.97
N PRO A 134 14.21 -15.47 -9.87
CA PRO A 134 13.23 -16.55 -9.80
C PRO A 134 13.34 -17.41 -8.53
N ASN A 135 14.55 -17.49 -7.95
CA ASN A 135 14.84 -18.28 -6.75
C ASN A 135 14.73 -17.46 -5.45
N ALA A 136 14.39 -16.17 -5.52
CA ALA A 136 14.25 -15.37 -4.31
C ALA A 136 13.03 -15.85 -3.49
N PRO A 137 13.14 -15.93 -2.16
CA PRO A 137 12.03 -16.37 -1.31
C PRO A 137 10.84 -15.42 -1.46
N ARG A 138 9.67 -16.00 -1.70
CA ARG A 138 8.40 -15.28 -1.82
C ARG A 138 7.71 -15.26 -0.45
N ASN A 139 7.36 -14.08 0.03
CA ASN A 139 6.63 -13.95 1.30
C ASN A 139 5.14 -14.26 1.08
N GLU A 140 4.81 -15.56 1.06
CA GLU A 140 3.48 -16.07 0.70
C GLU A 140 2.60 -16.39 1.91
N GLY A 141 3.18 -16.85 3.02
CA GLY A 141 2.45 -17.29 4.21
C GLY A 141 2.19 -16.19 5.26
N PHE A 142 1.26 -16.46 6.16
CA PHE A 142 1.04 -15.67 7.37
C PHE A 142 1.76 -16.32 8.56
N SER A 143 2.59 -15.55 9.24
CA SER A 143 3.17 -15.92 10.53
C SER A 143 2.14 -15.79 11.66
N ALA A 144 2.40 -16.42 12.81
CA ALA A 144 1.55 -16.29 14.00
C ALA A 144 1.40 -14.82 14.43
N THR A 145 2.46 -14.03 14.33
CA THR A 145 2.43 -12.58 14.62
C THR A 145 1.49 -11.84 13.67
N GLU A 146 1.53 -12.16 12.38
CA GLU A 146 0.63 -11.55 11.39
C GLU A 146 -0.83 -11.94 11.63
N ALA A 147 -1.09 -13.18 12.07
CA ALA A 147 -2.43 -13.60 12.48
C ALA A 147 -2.95 -12.79 13.67
N VAL A 148 -2.11 -12.54 14.69
CA VAL A 148 -2.47 -11.67 15.83
C VAL A 148 -2.77 -10.24 15.36
N VAL A 149 -1.93 -9.69 14.48
CA VAL A 149 -2.14 -8.36 13.89
C VAL A 149 -3.46 -8.29 13.11
N ILE A 150 -3.83 -9.34 12.38
CA ILE A 150 -5.11 -9.44 11.68
C ILE A 150 -6.27 -9.37 12.66
N VAL A 151 -6.25 -10.17 13.74
CA VAL A 151 -7.33 -10.19 14.73
C VAL A 151 -7.49 -8.84 15.43
N VAL A 152 -6.38 -8.25 15.89
CA VAL A 152 -6.39 -6.92 16.52
C VAL A 152 -6.91 -5.87 15.54
N GLY A 153 -6.48 -5.93 14.28
CA GLY A 153 -6.90 -5.04 13.22
C GLY A 153 -8.40 -5.08 12.91
N ILE A 154 -8.99 -6.27 12.88
CA ILE A 154 -10.43 -6.46 12.74
C ILE A 154 -11.16 -5.85 13.95
N ALA A 155 -10.68 -6.12 15.17
CA ALA A 155 -11.27 -5.55 16.38
C ALA A 155 -11.22 -4.02 16.38
N LEU A 156 -10.11 -3.42 15.95
CA LEU A 156 -9.97 -1.97 15.80
C LEU A 156 -10.90 -1.39 14.74
N THR A 157 -11.08 -2.09 13.61
CA THR A 157 -12.05 -1.68 12.57
C THR A 157 -13.48 -1.66 13.10
N VAL A 158 -13.88 -2.71 13.83
CA VAL A 158 -15.21 -2.79 14.46
C VAL A 158 -15.39 -1.70 15.52
N LEU A 159 -14.37 -1.46 16.35
CA LEU A 159 -14.39 -0.38 17.32
C LEU A 159 -14.50 1.00 16.64
N GLY A 160 -13.75 1.23 15.56
CA GLY A 160 -13.83 2.46 14.77
C GLY A 160 -15.23 2.70 14.23
N LEU A 161 -15.85 1.68 13.62
CA LEU A 161 -17.25 1.75 13.14
C LEU A 161 -18.22 2.09 14.27
N TYR A 162 -18.08 1.45 15.43
CA TYR A 162 -18.90 1.71 16.60
C TYR A 162 -18.75 3.17 17.08
N LEU A 163 -17.52 3.65 17.24
CA LEU A 163 -17.24 5.00 17.71
C LEU A 163 -17.76 6.07 16.73
N THR A 164 -17.49 5.92 15.44
CA THR A 164 -17.95 6.89 14.43
C THR A 164 -19.47 6.91 14.30
N ARG A 165 -20.13 5.76 14.44
CA ARG A 165 -21.60 5.70 14.47
C ARG A 165 -22.17 6.44 15.68
N HIS A 166 -21.60 6.20 16.86
CA HIS A 166 -22.03 6.88 18.08
C HIS A 166 -21.82 8.39 18.01
N ALA A 167 -20.68 8.83 17.48
CA ALA A 167 -20.40 10.25 17.26
C ALA A 167 -21.43 10.88 16.31
N GLN A 168 -21.76 10.22 15.20
CA GLN A 168 -22.76 10.74 14.25
C GLN A 168 -24.15 10.87 14.90
N ILE A 169 -24.62 9.85 15.63
CA ILE A 169 -25.92 9.91 16.33
C ILE A 169 -25.94 11.08 17.33
N PHE A 170 -24.86 11.28 18.07
CA PHE A 170 -24.76 12.38 19.04
C PHE A 170 -24.82 13.75 18.35
N LEU A 171 -24.11 13.91 17.22
CA LEU A 171 -24.15 15.15 16.43
C LEU A 171 -25.53 15.42 15.87
N ASP A 172 -26.20 14.39 15.34
CA ASP A 172 -27.58 14.50 14.83
C ASP A 172 -28.55 14.94 15.95
N GLN A 173 -28.39 14.42 17.18
CA GLN A 173 -29.18 14.84 18.33
C GLN A 173 -28.92 16.30 18.72
N LEU A 174 -27.65 16.70 18.81
CA LEU A 174 -27.26 18.06 19.17
C LEU A 174 -27.78 19.08 18.15
N MET A 175 -27.69 18.77 16.85
CA MET A 175 -28.21 19.64 15.79
C MET A 175 -29.73 19.80 15.89
N ASN A 176 -30.46 18.72 16.15
CA ASN A 176 -31.92 18.79 16.35
C ASN A 176 -32.32 19.62 17.58
N GLU A 177 -31.52 19.65 18.64
CA GLU A 177 -31.77 20.49 19.82
C GLU A 177 -31.45 21.97 19.58
N LEU A 178 -30.50 22.29 18.69
CA LEU A 178 -30.09 23.66 18.36
C LEU A 178 -30.99 24.33 17.30
N ASP A 179 -31.70 23.54 16.50
CA ASP A 179 -32.64 24.01 15.47
C ASP A 179 -34.06 24.30 16.02
N VAL A 180 -34.24 24.29 17.36
CA VAL A 180 -35.45 24.72 18.10
C VAL A 180 -35.26 26.14 18.63
#